data_AF-A0A5P2DCR2-F1
#
_entry.id   AF-A0A5P2DCR2-F1
#
_cell.length_a   1.000
_cell.length_b   1.000
_cell.length_c   1.000
_cell.angle_alpha   90.00
_cell.angle_beta   90.00
_cell.angle_gamma   90.00
#
_symmetry.space_group_name_H-M   'P 1'
#
loop_
_entity.id
_entity.type
_entity.pdbx_description
1 polymer ?
#
loop_
_entity_poly.entity_id
_entity_poly.type
_entity_poly.pdbx_seq_one_letter_code
_entity_poly.pdbx_strand_id
1 'polypeptide(L)'
;MTTTLPDETLLLDDTACLSAAARFVREHDSAALLPLLLPGLGGPDLQALAGHCRFAHAGLLLFPPDADGLRTQLADCGLAVDTPSHPSVVVRERLARRHRRDPAELDVRILRPQVLASTGERRAVEVFALMVPPQSDLEPIAAHERTRQHEAHLAFEAEHPDPLALRGLCSILARHGARPDGGGYNPHEDGTVLYFTLPDSACAYQRLELYARGDHRGTLAAHLDRPGQDAGQPAETLLHLLTGAWTTQALATFARLGLPDVMDTRTARRAEDLARPTGSHPRSLAVLLRYLTMLGAVTQDPGQEKAKERQEEREEGQEEGGFRLTELGALLRADTPGSMRSLALMYGGPFYRSFGGLDHAVRTGQPAFDHLFGENHFDHFARDPELAALFDRSMAASSRMFQPLPAHPVLTAAAQAPAAATVVDVAGGNGELLGRILTAHPRLRGVLLERPHAVEAARRRLDAAGCGARCDYRAGDFADVPAGGDVYVLSRVLHDWDDDRCREILRHCVRAMPAHADLLVVERLLPADGSPSLATAWDLHMLCNVGGRERRADHYARLLADAGLRLVGHRPLPLDAHVLHARRAGAPDPATPRNSPEPAGQPRGAAASMALS
;
A
#
# COMPACT_ATOMS: atom_id res chain seq x y z
N MET A 1 34.07 -18.75 2.81
CA MET A 1 34.36 -19.64 3.96
C MET A 1 33.03 -20.20 4.42
N THR A 2 32.80 -21.48 4.17
CA THR A 2 31.62 -22.24 4.57
C THR A 2 31.59 -22.39 6.08
N THR A 3 30.68 -21.69 6.75
CA THR A 3 30.35 -21.92 8.15
C THR A 3 29.49 -23.17 8.24
N THR A 4 30.12 -24.30 8.54
CA THR A 4 29.46 -25.56 8.91
C THR A 4 28.67 -25.37 10.20
N LEU A 5 27.41 -25.79 10.21
CA LEU A 5 26.60 -25.96 11.41
C LEU A 5 27.33 -26.89 12.41
N PRO A 6 27.27 -26.61 13.73
CA PRO A 6 27.95 -27.44 14.72
C PRO A 6 27.29 -28.82 14.87
N ASP A 7 28.14 -29.79 15.18
CA ASP A 7 27.92 -31.23 15.36
C ASP A 7 26.81 -31.58 16.37
N GLU A 8 25.93 -32.54 16.04
CA GLU A 8 24.67 -32.88 16.74
C GLU A 8 24.83 -33.57 18.11
N THR A 9 26.04 -33.66 18.69
CA THR A 9 26.30 -34.51 19.87
C THR A 9 26.76 -33.81 21.16
N LEU A 10 26.60 -32.49 21.27
CA LEU A 10 26.79 -31.79 22.55
C LEU A 10 25.43 -31.37 23.11
N LEU A 11 25.05 -31.94 24.26
CA LEU A 11 24.02 -31.37 25.14
C LEU A 11 24.36 -29.88 25.34
N LEU A 12 23.63 -28.99 24.66
CA LEU A 12 23.92 -27.56 24.60
C LEU A 12 23.84 -26.96 26.00
N ASP A 13 25.00 -26.62 26.55
CA ASP A 13 25.15 -25.75 27.71
C ASP A 13 24.46 -24.40 27.43
N ASP A 14 23.63 -23.95 28.37
CA ASP A 14 22.91 -22.67 28.29
C ASP A 14 23.88 -21.50 28.05
N THR A 15 25.09 -21.57 28.62
CA THR A 15 26.15 -20.58 28.44
C THR A 15 26.63 -20.52 26.98
N ALA A 16 26.80 -21.68 26.34
CA ALA A 16 27.20 -21.75 24.94
C ALA A 16 26.10 -21.22 24.01
N CYS A 17 24.84 -21.54 24.30
CA CYS A 17 23.69 -21.04 23.55
C CYS A 17 23.56 -19.50 23.67
N LEU A 18 23.68 -18.99 24.89
CA LEU A 18 23.65 -17.56 25.18
C LEU A 18 24.82 -16.81 24.51
N SER A 19 26.03 -17.38 24.55
CA SER A 19 27.21 -16.82 23.87
C SER A 19 27.03 -16.78 22.35
N ALA A 20 26.43 -17.84 21.78
CA ALA A 20 26.12 -17.89 20.35
C ALA A 20 25.07 -16.83 19.95
N ALA A 21 24.01 -16.66 20.73
CA ALA A 21 23.01 -15.62 20.47
C ALA A 21 23.59 -14.20 20.62
N ALA A 22 24.39 -13.95 21.66
CA ALA A 22 25.05 -12.67 21.86
C ALA A 22 25.99 -12.32 20.68
N ARG A 23 26.71 -13.30 20.14
CA ARG A 23 27.53 -13.13 18.93
C ARG A 23 26.65 -12.87 17.70
N PHE A 24 25.62 -13.68 17.51
CA PHE A 24 24.68 -13.57 16.39
C PHE A 24 24.06 -12.16 16.32
N VAL A 25 23.58 -11.64 17.45
CA VAL A 25 22.98 -10.30 17.56
C VAL A 25 23.97 -9.19 17.19
N ARG A 26 25.27 -9.36 17.49
CA ARG A 26 26.30 -8.38 17.14
C ARG A 26 26.60 -8.33 15.64
N GLU A 27 26.57 -9.49 14.98
CA GLU A 27 27.16 -9.68 13.65
C GLU A 27 26.16 -9.51 12.50
N HIS A 28 24.86 -9.65 12.74
CA HIS A 28 23.85 -9.71 11.67
C HIS A 28 22.90 -8.53 11.69
N ASP A 29 22.52 -7.98 10.53
CA ASP A 29 21.49 -6.94 10.40
C ASP A 29 20.21 -7.45 9.73
N SER A 30 19.16 -6.63 9.66
CA SER A 30 17.87 -7.03 9.07
C SER A 30 18.00 -7.49 7.62
N ALA A 31 18.77 -6.77 6.82
CA ALA A 31 18.87 -7.00 5.38
C ALA A 31 19.60 -8.33 5.07
N ALA A 32 20.57 -8.70 5.92
CA ALA A 32 21.26 -9.98 5.84
C ALA A 32 20.43 -11.14 6.42
N LEU A 33 19.64 -10.91 7.47
CA LEU A 33 18.87 -11.96 8.15
C LEU A 33 17.62 -12.37 7.40
N LEU A 34 16.83 -11.42 6.92
CA LEU A 34 15.52 -11.71 6.34
C LEU A 34 15.59 -12.73 5.18
N PRO A 35 16.55 -12.67 4.24
CA PRO A 35 16.69 -13.69 3.19
C PRO A 35 17.08 -15.08 3.69
N LEU A 36 17.77 -15.16 4.85
CA LEU A 36 18.14 -16.44 5.47
C LEU A 36 16.95 -17.10 6.14
N LEU A 37 16.06 -16.30 6.74
CA LEU A 37 14.86 -16.77 7.42
C LEU A 37 13.72 -17.13 6.45
N LEU A 38 13.71 -16.48 5.27
CA LEU A 38 12.61 -16.53 4.31
C LEU A 38 13.15 -16.91 2.92
N PRO A 39 13.15 -18.21 2.57
CA PRO A 39 13.66 -18.69 1.29
C PRO A 39 12.96 -18.02 0.10
N GLY A 40 13.75 -17.47 -0.83
CA GLY A 40 13.22 -16.78 -2.01
C GLY A 40 12.93 -15.30 -1.81
N LEU A 41 13.15 -14.75 -0.61
CA LEU A 41 13.01 -13.32 -0.34
C LEU A 41 14.13 -12.52 -1.04
N GLY A 42 13.73 -11.60 -1.93
CA GLY A 42 14.64 -10.71 -2.64
C GLY A 42 13.91 -9.53 -3.28
N GLY A 43 14.66 -8.69 -4.01
CA GLY A 43 14.10 -7.58 -4.79
C GLY A 43 13.24 -6.61 -3.94
N PRO A 44 12.02 -6.25 -4.39
CA PRO A 44 11.20 -5.23 -3.74
C PRO A 44 10.66 -5.66 -2.37
N ASP A 45 10.39 -6.95 -2.15
CA ASP A 45 9.87 -7.46 -0.87
C ASP A 45 10.93 -7.35 0.24
N LEU A 46 12.20 -7.65 -0.08
CA LEU A 46 13.31 -7.48 0.84
C LEU A 46 13.51 -6.00 1.20
N GLN A 47 13.45 -5.11 0.20
CA GLN A 47 13.57 -3.68 0.43
C GLN A 47 12.42 -3.14 1.30
N ALA A 48 11.20 -3.65 1.10
CA ALA A 48 10.05 -3.30 1.94
C ALA A 48 10.22 -3.78 3.38
N LEU A 49 10.56 -5.06 3.61
CA LEU A 49 10.76 -5.57 4.98
C LEU A 49 11.92 -4.85 5.69
N ALA A 50 13.08 -4.73 5.04
CA ALA A 50 14.26 -4.09 5.63
C ALA A 50 14.08 -2.57 5.83
N GLY A 51 13.22 -1.92 5.05
CA GLY A 51 12.91 -0.50 5.19
C GLY A 51 11.82 -0.17 6.23
N HIS A 52 11.09 -1.17 6.72
CA HIS A 52 9.98 -0.99 7.65
C HIS A 52 10.16 -1.74 8.97
N CYS A 53 11.11 -2.67 9.05
CA CYS A 53 11.42 -3.45 10.24
C CYS A 53 12.92 -3.51 10.51
N ARG A 54 13.30 -3.39 11.78
CA ARG A 54 14.68 -3.54 12.25
C ARG A 54 14.84 -4.75 13.16
N PHE A 55 15.93 -5.49 12.98
CA PHE A 55 16.27 -6.59 13.89
C PHE A 55 16.59 -6.02 15.27
N ALA A 56 15.81 -6.43 16.27
CA ALA A 56 15.83 -5.87 17.61
C ALA A 56 16.55 -6.78 18.61
N HIS A 57 16.18 -8.06 18.65
CA HIS A 57 16.77 -9.01 19.60
C HIS A 57 16.62 -10.47 19.17
N ALA A 58 17.42 -11.35 19.80
CA ALA A 58 17.22 -12.79 19.78
C ALA A 58 16.76 -13.27 21.16
N GLY A 59 15.67 -14.03 21.21
CA GLY A 59 15.10 -14.57 22.44
C GLY A 59 15.53 -16.01 22.69
N LEU A 60 15.78 -16.36 23.96
CA LEU A 60 16.18 -17.70 24.42
C LEU A 60 15.55 -18.03 25.77
N LEU A 61 15.27 -19.31 26.01
CA LEU A 61 14.88 -19.85 27.32
C LEU A 61 16.06 -20.61 27.93
N LEU A 62 16.51 -20.19 29.10
CA LEU A 62 17.63 -20.75 29.86
C LEU A 62 17.16 -21.34 31.19
N PHE A 63 17.94 -22.29 31.72
CA PHE A 63 17.64 -23.02 32.96
C PHE A 63 18.82 -22.99 33.95
N PRO A 64 19.16 -21.80 34.48
CA PRO A 64 20.20 -21.66 35.50
C PRO A 64 19.81 -22.35 36.82
N PRO A 65 20.77 -22.85 37.61
CA PRO A 65 20.48 -23.49 38.89
C PRO A 65 19.91 -22.53 39.94
N ASP A 66 20.37 -21.28 39.91
CA ASP A 66 19.95 -20.19 40.79
C ASP A 66 20.31 -18.82 40.14
N ALA A 67 20.02 -17.74 40.86
CA ALA A 67 20.28 -16.38 40.38
C ALA A 67 21.77 -16.06 40.19
N ASP A 68 22.67 -16.69 40.96
CA ASP A 68 24.12 -16.51 40.82
C ASP A 68 24.65 -17.27 39.59
N GLY A 69 24.10 -18.45 39.32
CA GLY A 69 24.31 -19.18 38.08
C GLY A 69 23.93 -18.35 36.86
N LEU A 70 22.75 -17.71 36.86
CA LEU A 70 22.34 -16.82 35.77
C LEU A 70 23.29 -15.63 35.59
N ARG A 71 23.69 -14.98 36.70
CA ARG A 71 24.66 -13.87 36.66
C ARG A 71 26.00 -14.30 36.08
N THR A 72 26.48 -15.48 36.45
CA THR A 72 27.73 -16.07 35.94
C THR A 72 27.63 -16.32 34.44
N GLN A 73 26.54 -16.94 33.98
CA GLN A 73 26.29 -17.19 32.55
C GLN A 73 26.25 -15.90 31.72
N LEU A 74 25.57 -14.85 32.22
CA LEU A 74 25.55 -13.53 31.59
C LEU A 74 26.96 -12.92 31.51
N ALA A 75 27.72 -12.98 32.61
CA ALA A 75 29.08 -12.44 32.69
C ALA A 75 30.03 -13.13 31.70
N ASP A 76 29.99 -14.46 31.63
CA ASP A 76 30.82 -15.29 30.74
C ASP A 76 30.52 -14.99 29.26
N CYS A 77 29.31 -14.54 28.95
CA CYS A 77 28.91 -14.12 27.61
C CYS A 77 29.19 -12.64 27.30
N GLY A 78 29.74 -11.89 28.26
CA GLY A 78 29.99 -10.45 28.16
C GLY A 78 28.72 -9.61 28.15
N LEU A 79 27.65 -10.09 28.79
CA LEU A 79 26.36 -9.40 28.92
C LEU A 79 26.25 -8.75 30.30
N ALA A 80 25.43 -7.70 30.40
CA ALA A 80 25.24 -6.97 31.65
C ALA A 80 24.52 -7.83 32.70
N VAL A 81 25.20 -8.11 33.82
CA VAL A 81 24.69 -8.97 34.91
C VAL A 81 23.58 -8.32 35.74
N ASP A 82 23.56 -6.99 35.83
CA ASP A 82 22.57 -6.22 36.62
C ASP A 82 21.35 -5.81 35.78
N THR A 83 21.06 -6.54 34.72
CA THR A 83 19.89 -6.28 33.88
C THR A 83 18.61 -6.51 34.72
N PRO A 84 17.69 -5.53 34.79
CA PRO A 84 16.42 -5.72 35.48
C PRO A 84 15.66 -6.92 34.93
N SER A 85 15.06 -7.71 35.82
CA SER A 85 14.18 -8.81 35.43
C SER A 85 12.73 -8.53 35.78
N HIS A 86 11.81 -9.07 34.97
CA HIS A 86 10.36 -8.99 35.21
C HIS A 86 9.73 -10.39 35.10
N PRO A 87 8.55 -10.66 35.68
CA PRO A 87 7.86 -11.93 35.45
C PRO A 87 7.43 -12.06 33.98
N SER A 88 7.69 -13.21 33.35
CA SER A 88 7.15 -13.53 32.01
C SER A 88 5.85 -14.31 32.15
N VAL A 89 4.71 -13.69 31.80
CA VAL A 89 3.40 -14.35 31.87
C VAL A 89 3.21 -15.33 30.70
N VAL A 90 3.57 -14.91 29.49
CA VAL A 90 3.31 -15.68 28.26
C VAL A 90 4.14 -16.96 28.20
N VAL A 91 5.45 -16.87 28.43
CA VAL A 91 6.33 -18.06 28.38
C VAL A 91 5.99 -19.02 29.51
N ARG A 92 5.68 -18.50 30.70
CA ARG A 92 5.22 -19.29 31.84
C ARG A 92 3.96 -20.10 31.51
N GLU A 93 2.93 -19.47 30.94
CA GLU A 93 1.70 -20.16 30.55
C GLU A 93 1.93 -21.20 29.45
N ARG A 94 2.82 -20.91 28.48
CA ARG A 94 3.19 -21.87 27.42
C ARG A 94 3.90 -23.10 27.99
N LEU A 95 4.88 -22.91 28.86
CA LEU A 95 5.59 -24.00 29.53
C LEU A 95 4.64 -24.83 30.40
N ALA A 96 3.80 -24.17 31.20
CA ALA A 96 2.79 -24.82 32.02
C ALA A 96 1.86 -25.70 31.20
N ARG A 97 1.34 -25.19 30.07
CA ARG A 97 0.47 -25.96 29.17
C ARG A 97 1.19 -27.14 28.52
N ARG A 98 2.41 -26.92 28.01
CA ARG A 98 3.19 -27.94 27.28
C ARG A 98 3.58 -29.10 28.20
N HIS A 99 3.96 -28.79 29.43
CA HIS A 99 4.41 -29.76 30.43
C HIS A 99 3.33 -30.17 31.44
N ARG A 100 2.10 -29.69 31.24
CA ARG A 100 0.92 -29.95 32.09
C ARG A 100 1.19 -29.66 33.59
N ARG A 101 1.81 -28.51 33.86
CA ARG A 101 2.11 -28.00 35.20
C ARG A 101 1.20 -26.84 35.56
N ASP A 102 1.11 -26.54 36.85
CA ASP A 102 0.50 -25.29 37.31
C ASP A 102 1.44 -24.12 36.97
N PRO A 103 0.97 -23.05 36.29
CA PRO A 103 1.77 -21.85 36.05
C PRO A 103 2.39 -21.25 37.32
N ALA A 104 1.77 -21.41 38.49
CA ALA A 104 2.29 -20.91 39.76
C ALA A 104 3.59 -21.63 40.20
N GLU A 105 3.86 -22.83 39.68
CA GLU A 105 5.08 -23.61 39.96
C GLU A 105 6.27 -23.16 39.10
N LEU A 106 6.05 -22.31 38.10
CA LEU A 106 7.07 -21.90 37.13
C LEU A 106 7.38 -20.40 37.27
N ASP A 107 8.43 -20.05 38.02
CA ASP A 107 8.91 -18.66 38.11
C ASP A 107 9.81 -18.33 36.92
N VAL A 108 9.18 -18.00 35.78
CA VAL A 108 9.89 -17.57 34.57
C VAL A 108 10.11 -16.06 34.62
N ARG A 109 11.37 -15.65 34.55
CA ARG A 109 11.81 -14.24 34.53
C ARG A 109 12.27 -13.85 33.13
N ILE A 110 12.00 -12.63 32.70
CA ILE A 110 12.50 -12.05 31.44
C ILE A 110 13.56 -10.98 31.74
N LEU A 111 14.68 -11.03 31.01
CA LEU A 111 15.77 -10.06 31.04
C LEU A 111 16.13 -9.66 29.61
N ARG A 112 16.52 -8.40 29.37
CA ARG A 112 16.92 -7.91 28.05
C ARG A 112 18.31 -7.24 28.08
N PRO A 113 19.41 -7.98 28.37
CA PRO A 113 20.76 -7.43 28.34
C PRO A 113 21.08 -6.83 26.97
N GLN A 114 21.60 -5.60 26.99
CA GLN A 114 21.92 -4.84 25.79
C GLN A 114 23.22 -5.32 25.15
N VAL A 115 23.24 -5.33 23.83
CA VAL A 115 24.36 -5.72 22.98
C VAL A 115 24.59 -4.61 21.96
N LEU A 116 25.85 -4.19 21.81
CA LEU A 116 26.24 -3.23 20.77
C LEU A 116 26.56 -3.99 19.48
N ALA A 117 25.77 -3.74 18.43
CA ALA A 117 26.01 -4.33 17.11
C ALA A 117 27.30 -3.77 16.47
N SER A 118 27.88 -4.50 15.54
CA SER A 118 29.06 -4.05 14.76
C SER A 118 28.79 -2.76 13.98
N THR A 119 27.52 -2.48 13.67
CA THR A 119 27.03 -1.25 13.02
C THR A 119 26.86 -0.07 13.99
N GLY A 120 27.05 -0.27 15.29
CA GLY A 120 26.85 0.74 16.35
C GLY A 120 25.42 0.82 16.89
N GLU A 121 24.49 0.03 16.37
CA GLU A 121 23.11 -0.05 16.89
C GLU A 121 23.04 -0.76 18.24
N ARG A 122 22.13 -0.33 19.11
CA ARG A 122 21.84 -1.03 20.36
C ARG A 122 20.73 -2.05 20.13
N ARG A 123 21.03 -3.31 20.38
CA ARG A 123 20.11 -4.45 20.30
C ARG A 123 20.10 -5.17 21.65
N ALA A 124 19.31 -6.22 21.79
CA ALA A 124 19.30 -7.02 23.00
C ALA A 124 19.43 -8.52 22.71
N VAL A 125 19.82 -9.27 23.73
CA VAL A 125 19.45 -10.69 23.84
C VAL A 125 18.31 -10.73 24.85
N GLU A 126 17.19 -11.34 24.49
CA GLU A 126 16.09 -11.56 25.42
C GLU A 126 16.24 -12.93 26.06
N VAL A 127 16.30 -12.95 27.38
CA VAL A 127 16.52 -14.16 28.17
C VAL A 127 15.29 -14.41 29.02
N PHE A 128 14.61 -15.52 28.75
CA PHE A 128 13.67 -16.12 29.66
C PHE A 128 14.45 -17.08 30.56
N ALA A 129 14.44 -16.87 31.87
CA ALA A 129 15.12 -17.72 32.84
C ALA A 129 14.09 -18.44 33.70
N LEU A 130 14.11 -19.77 33.68
CA LEU A 130 13.43 -20.61 34.66
C LEU A 130 14.50 -21.21 35.58
N MET A 131 14.44 -20.92 36.88
CA MET A 131 15.42 -21.47 37.82
C MET A 131 15.18 -22.97 38.00
N VAL A 132 16.22 -23.79 37.82
CA VAL A 132 16.14 -25.26 37.92
C VAL A 132 17.22 -25.75 38.88
N PRO A 133 16.94 -25.77 40.20
CA PRO A 133 17.87 -26.29 41.18
C PRO A 133 18.25 -27.74 40.87
N PRO A 134 19.49 -28.17 41.17
CA PRO A 134 19.91 -29.55 40.99
C PRO A 134 18.96 -30.52 41.71
N GLN A 135 18.63 -31.63 41.05
CA GLN A 135 17.71 -32.68 41.54
C GLN A 135 16.26 -32.23 41.71
N SER A 136 15.87 -31.08 41.14
CA SER A 136 14.48 -30.63 41.12
C SER A 136 13.64 -31.40 40.09
N ASP A 137 12.32 -31.41 40.29
CA ASP A 137 11.36 -31.99 39.35
C ASP A 137 11.19 -31.17 38.06
N LEU A 138 11.93 -30.07 37.92
CA LEU A 138 12.01 -29.23 36.72
C LEU A 138 13.12 -29.66 35.75
N GLU A 139 14.06 -30.53 36.16
CA GLU A 139 15.14 -31.03 35.28
C GLU A 139 14.63 -31.68 33.98
N PRO A 140 13.56 -32.50 33.98
CA PRO A 140 13.01 -33.06 32.75
C PRO A 140 12.46 -32.00 31.80
N ILE A 141 11.88 -30.91 32.34
CA ILE A 141 11.37 -29.78 31.56
C ILE A 141 12.54 -29.05 30.90
N ALA A 142 13.59 -28.74 31.69
CA ALA A 142 14.81 -28.11 31.18
C ALA A 142 15.46 -28.92 30.07
N ALA A 143 15.59 -30.25 30.25
CA ALA A 143 16.16 -31.13 29.23
C ALA A 143 15.33 -31.13 27.94
N HIS A 144 14.00 -31.21 28.04
CA HIS A 144 13.11 -31.17 26.88
C HIS A 144 13.21 -29.85 26.12
N GLU A 145 13.18 -28.73 26.83
CA GLU A 145 13.21 -27.40 26.23
C GLU A 145 14.58 -27.04 25.64
N ARG A 146 15.69 -27.49 26.25
CA ARG A 146 17.03 -27.34 25.65
C ARG A 146 17.14 -28.01 24.29
N THR A 147 16.57 -29.21 24.15
CA THR A 147 16.58 -29.94 22.88
C THR A 147 15.64 -29.33 21.84
N ARG A 148 14.48 -28.81 22.27
CA ARG A 148 13.43 -28.36 21.34
C ARG A 148 13.45 -26.86 21.04
N GLN A 149 14.04 -26.06 21.91
CA GLN A 149 14.21 -24.61 21.76
C GLN A 149 12.91 -23.85 21.38
N HIS A 150 11.76 -24.24 21.92
CA HIS A 150 10.45 -23.70 21.48
C HIS A 150 10.28 -22.18 21.64
N GLU A 151 11.01 -21.58 22.58
CA GLU A 151 10.95 -20.13 22.83
C GLU A 151 12.11 -19.37 22.16
N ALA A 152 13.00 -20.07 21.44
CA ALA A 152 14.04 -19.42 20.66
C ALA A 152 13.43 -18.71 19.45
N HIS A 153 13.64 -17.39 19.35
CA HIS A 153 13.06 -16.59 18.28
C HIS A 153 13.95 -15.38 17.91
N LEU A 154 13.69 -14.80 16.75
CA LEU A 154 14.28 -13.53 16.32
C LEU A 154 13.21 -12.46 16.21
N ALA A 155 13.41 -11.33 16.87
CA ALA A 155 12.46 -10.24 16.91
C ALA A 155 12.86 -9.08 16.02
N PHE A 156 11.86 -8.57 15.29
CA PHE A 156 11.95 -7.41 14.44
C PHE A 156 10.97 -6.36 14.93
N GLU A 157 11.44 -5.12 15.08
CA GLU A 157 10.61 -3.99 15.48
C GLU A 157 10.18 -3.21 14.24
N ALA A 158 8.87 -2.98 14.10
CA ALA A 158 8.32 -2.09 13.09
C ALA A 158 8.56 -0.62 13.48
N GLU A 159 9.25 0.14 12.62
CA GLU A 159 9.68 1.51 12.96
C GLU A 159 8.51 2.51 12.93
N HIS A 160 7.58 2.34 11.99
CA HIS A 160 6.41 3.18 11.79
C HIS A 160 5.15 2.32 11.65
N PRO A 161 4.68 1.71 12.74
CA PRO A 161 3.58 0.76 12.68
C PRO A 161 2.24 1.48 12.45
N ASP A 162 1.68 1.33 11.25
CA ASP A 162 0.29 1.62 10.95
C ASP A 162 -0.43 0.36 10.43
N PRO A 163 -1.78 0.31 10.47
CA PRO A 163 -2.52 -0.91 10.10
C PRO A 163 -2.24 -1.41 8.68
N LEU A 164 -2.02 -0.52 7.71
CA LEU A 164 -1.72 -0.90 6.32
C LEU A 164 -0.29 -1.41 6.19
N ALA A 165 0.68 -0.72 6.80
CA ALA A 165 2.07 -1.16 6.83
C ALA A 165 2.20 -2.54 7.50
N LEU A 166 1.59 -2.74 8.67
CA LEU A 166 1.65 -4.03 9.38
C LEU A 166 0.97 -5.15 8.60
N ARG A 167 -0.17 -4.89 7.94
CA ARG A 167 -0.79 -5.88 7.04
C ARG A 167 0.10 -6.21 5.84
N GLY A 168 0.77 -5.21 5.28
CA GLY A 168 1.76 -5.38 4.21
C GLY A 168 2.92 -6.28 4.65
N LEU A 169 3.51 -5.99 5.82
CA LEU A 169 4.59 -6.79 6.41
C LEU A 169 4.15 -8.24 6.64
N CYS A 170 3.00 -8.45 7.28
CA CYS A 170 2.43 -9.78 7.50
C CYS A 170 2.19 -10.53 6.18
N SER A 171 1.71 -9.83 5.16
CA SER A 171 1.46 -10.40 3.82
C SER A 171 2.76 -10.82 3.12
N ILE A 172 3.82 -10.01 3.20
CA ILE A 172 5.13 -10.37 2.65
C ILE A 172 5.69 -11.58 3.39
N LEU A 173 5.70 -11.56 4.74
CA LEU A 173 6.15 -12.69 5.56
C LEU A 173 5.40 -13.99 5.18
N ALA A 174 4.07 -13.93 5.05
CA ALA A 174 3.24 -15.07 4.68
C ALA A 174 3.55 -15.60 3.27
N ARG A 175 3.79 -14.70 2.29
CA ARG A 175 4.13 -15.07 0.92
C ARG A 175 5.43 -15.87 0.82
N HIS A 176 6.37 -15.59 1.73
CA HIS A 176 7.66 -16.30 1.83
C HIS A 176 7.63 -17.43 2.87
N GLY A 177 6.44 -17.94 3.20
CA GLY A 177 6.28 -19.19 3.94
C GLY A 177 6.22 -19.06 5.47
N ALA A 178 6.35 -17.86 6.04
CA ALA A 178 6.13 -17.67 7.47
C ALA A 178 4.63 -17.84 7.79
N ARG A 179 4.31 -18.49 8.91
CA ARG A 179 2.92 -18.76 9.30
C ARG A 179 2.61 -18.15 10.66
N PRO A 180 1.44 -17.50 10.86
CA PRO A 180 1.07 -16.97 12.16
C PRO A 180 1.12 -18.01 13.28
N ASP A 181 1.67 -17.62 14.43
CA ASP A 181 1.95 -18.47 15.60
C ASP A 181 1.61 -17.77 16.93
N GLY A 182 0.51 -17.02 16.91
CA GLY A 182 0.01 -16.30 18.07
C GLY A 182 0.48 -14.86 18.14
N GLY A 183 0.24 -14.20 19.26
CA GLY A 183 0.53 -12.78 19.43
C GLY A 183 -0.30 -12.20 20.57
N GLY A 184 -0.07 -10.93 20.88
CA GLY A 184 -0.76 -10.26 21.98
C GLY A 184 -0.53 -8.76 21.99
N TYR A 185 -1.46 -8.03 22.59
CA TYR A 185 -1.25 -6.62 22.95
C TYR A 185 -0.89 -6.54 24.42
N ASN A 186 0.25 -5.90 24.72
CA ASN A 186 0.69 -5.63 26.07
C ASN A 186 0.44 -4.15 26.43
N PRO A 187 -0.56 -3.83 27.28
CA PRO A 187 -0.86 -2.46 27.67
C PRO A 187 0.24 -1.81 28.51
N HIS A 188 1.15 -2.58 29.12
CA HIS A 188 2.25 -2.04 29.91
C HIS A 188 3.42 -1.54 29.07
N GLU A 189 3.65 -2.16 27.91
CA GLU A 189 4.71 -1.77 26.97
C GLU A 189 4.16 -0.90 25.82
N ASP A 190 2.84 -0.70 25.75
CA ASP A 190 2.13 -0.10 24.63
C ASP A 190 2.61 -0.70 23.30
N GLY A 191 2.48 -2.02 23.19
CA GLY A 191 3.03 -2.79 22.08
C GLY A 191 2.17 -3.98 21.71
N THR A 192 2.04 -4.22 20.41
CA THR A 192 1.40 -5.39 19.82
C THR A 192 2.46 -6.30 19.22
N VAL A 193 2.41 -7.58 19.59
CA VAL A 193 3.36 -8.61 19.16
C VAL A 193 2.66 -9.60 18.25
N LEU A 194 3.27 -9.92 17.12
CA LEU A 194 2.81 -10.89 16.12
C LEU A 194 3.88 -11.98 15.96
N TYR A 195 3.55 -13.24 16.24
CA TYR A 195 4.49 -14.35 16.14
C TYR A 195 4.31 -15.11 14.82
N PHE A 196 5.41 -15.58 14.25
CA PHE A 196 5.39 -16.43 13.07
C PHE A 196 6.27 -17.66 13.29
N THR A 197 5.81 -18.84 12.86
CA THR A 197 6.72 -19.95 12.57
C THR A 197 7.36 -19.73 11.20
N LEU A 198 8.66 -19.96 11.11
CA LEU A 198 9.39 -19.86 9.85
C LEU A 198 9.30 -21.19 9.06
N PRO A 199 9.38 -21.15 7.72
CA PRO A 199 9.55 -22.37 6.92
C PRO A 199 10.89 -23.04 7.29
N ASP A 200 11.08 -24.32 6.96
CA ASP A 200 12.33 -25.06 7.22
C ASP A 200 13.52 -24.25 6.67
N SER A 201 14.20 -23.55 7.57
CA SER A 201 15.24 -22.58 7.26
C SER A 201 16.60 -23.12 7.70
N ALA A 202 17.67 -22.62 7.11
CA ALA A 202 19.03 -22.97 7.50
C ALA A 202 19.46 -22.33 8.84
N CYS A 203 18.55 -21.63 9.53
CA CYS A 203 18.81 -20.91 10.78
C CYS A 203 18.30 -21.72 11.98
N ALA A 204 19.02 -21.68 13.10
CA ALA A 204 18.63 -22.36 14.34
C ALA A 204 17.33 -21.81 14.97
N TYR A 205 16.87 -20.64 14.53
CA TYR A 205 15.64 -20.00 15.02
C TYR A 205 14.45 -20.38 14.13
N GLN A 206 13.46 -21.03 14.72
CA GLN A 206 12.26 -21.49 14.01
C GLN A 206 11.10 -20.49 14.10
N ARG A 207 11.28 -19.40 14.85
CA ARG A 207 10.23 -18.41 15.10
C ARG A 207 10.74 -16.99 14.86
N LEU A 208 9.84 -16.18 14.32
CA LEU A 208 10.03 -14.75 14.10
C LEU A 208 8.99 -13.99 14.92
N GLU A 209 9.42 -12.97 15.63
CA GLU A 209 8.57 -12.01 16.31
C GLU A 209 8.56 -10.70 15.52
N LEU A 210 7.37 -10.15 15.27
CA LEU A 210 7.20 -8.80 14.77
C LEU A 210 6.54 -7.95 15.87
N TYR A 211 7.33 -7.04 16.44
CA TYR A 211 6.90 -6.09 17.46
C TYR A 211 6.46 -4.78 16.81
N ALA A 212 5.27 -4.30 17.16
CA ALA A 212 4.71 -3.05 16.68
C ALA A 212 4.27 -2.19 17.87
N ARG A 213 4.87 -1.01 18.04
CA ARG A 213 4.45 -0.05 19.08
C ARG A 213 3.01 0.43 18.84
N GLY A 214 2.22 0.50 19.90
CA GLY A 214 0.81 0.91 19.91
C GLY A 214 -0.19 -0.25 19.92
N ASP A 215 -1.47 0.10 20.03
CA ASP A 215 -2.60 -0.84 19.97
C ASP A 215 -2.99 -1.16 18.52
N HIS A 216 -2.56 -2.32 18.05
CA HIS A 216 -2.86 -2.86 16.72
C HIS A 216 -3.73 -4.11 16.81
N ARG A 217 -4.65 -4.17 17.79
CA ARG A 217 -5.51 -5.34 18.01
C ARG A 217 -6.33 -5.77 16.79
N GLY A 218 -6.66 -4.84 15.88
CA GLY A 218 -7.31 -5.18 14.61
C GLY A 218 -6.40 -5.96 13.63
N THR A 219 -5.11 -5.64 13.60
CA THR A 219 -4.11 -6.40 12.81
C THR A 219 -3.74 -7.69 13.52
N LEU A 220 -3.64 -7.69 14.85
CA LEU A 220 -3.47 -8.89 15.66
C LEU A 220 -4.63 -9.87 15.43
N ALA A 221 -5.88 -9.40 15.43
CA ALA A 221 -7.03 -10.25 15.15
C ALA A 221 -6.93 -10.89 13.77
N ALA A 222 -6.59 -10.13 12.73
CA ALA A 222 -6.37 -10.65 11.38
C ALA A 222 -5.16 -11.61 11.27
N HIS A 223 -4.13 -11.41 12.10
CA HIS A 223 -2.96 -12.28 12.18
C HIS A 223 -3.28 -13.61 12.89
N LEU A 224 -4.08 -13.54 13.96
CA LEU A 224 -4.54 -14.71 14.72
C LEU A 224 -5.64 -15.48 13.97
N ASP A 225 -6.41 -14.81 13.10
CA ASP A 225 -7.31 -15.44 12.12
C ASP A 225 -6.47 -16.24 11.12
N ARG A 226 -6.27 -17.51 11.44
CA ARG A 226 -5.44 -18.43 10.68
C ARG A 226 -5.93 -18.57 9.23
N PRO A 227 -5.05 -18.52 8.21
CA PRO A 227 -5.37 -18.97 6.85
C PRO A 227 -5.46 -20.51 6.72
N GLY A 228 -5.91 -21.25 7.75
CA GLY A 228 -5.94 -22.71 7.67
C GLY A 228 -6.45 -23.54 8.86
N GLN A 229 -6.84 -22.94 9.99
CA GLN A 229 -7.48 -23.73 11.07
C GLN A 229 -8.66 -23.03 11.76
N ASP A 230 -8.84 -21.73 11.58
CA ASP A 230 -10.11 -21.03 11.78
C ASP A 230 -10.22 -20.01 10.65
N ALA A 231 -10.59 -20.49 9.45
CA ALA A 231 -11.31 -19.59 8.58
C ALA A 231 -12.54 -19.19 9.40
N GLY A 232 -12.68 -17.90 9.76
CA GLY A 232 -13.99 -17.37 10.10
C GLY A 232 -14.96 -18.00 9.12
N GLN A 233 -15.99 -18.68 9.64
CA GLN A 233 -16.78 -19.64 8.85
C GLN A 233 -17.03 -19.00 7.48
N PRO A 234 -16.84 -19.67 6.33
CA PRO A 234 -16.95 -19.00 5.02
C PRO A 234 -18.21 -18.11 4.88
N ALA A 235 -19.27 -18.44 5.63
CA ALA A 235 -20.44 -17.61 5.88
C ALA A 235 -20.14 -16.21 6.49
N GLU A 236 -19.34 -16.10 7.55
CA GLU A 236 -18.92 -14.83 8.17
C GLU A 236 -18.07 -13.98 7.23
N THR A 237 -17.06 -14.55 6.56
CA THR A 237 -16.28 -13.79 5.57
C THR A 237 -17.17 -13.31 4.42
N LEU A 238 -18.03 -14.18 3.91
CA LEU A 238 -19.00 -13.81 2.88
C LEU A 238 -19.96 -12.73 3.39
N LEU A 239 -20.43 -12.82 4.63
CA LEU A 239 -21.28 -11.81 5.24
C LEU A 239 -20.56 -10.46 5.26
N HIS A 240 -19.31 -10.39 5.72
CA HIS A 240 -18.53 -9.16 5.71
C HIS A 240 -18.44 -8.55 4.30
N LEU A 241 -18.15 -9.38 3.29
CA LEU A 241 -18.11 -8.94 1.88
C LEU A 241 -19.47 -8.42 1.38
N LEU A 242 -20.57 -9.14 1.68
CA LEU A 242 -21.93 -8.75 1.31
C LEU A 242 -22.33 -7.40 1.93
N THR A 243 -21.85 -7.11 3.14
CA THR A 243 -22.14 -5.86 3.84
C THR A 243 -21.32 -4.65 3.37
N GLY A 244 -20.35 -4.83 2.46
CA GLY A 244 -19.54 -3.72 1.95
C GLY A 244 -20.35 -2.61 1.27
N ALA A 245 -21.53 -2.95 0.71
CA ALA A 245 -22.45 -1.98 0.14
C ALA A 245 -23.00 -0.99 1.19
N TRP A 246 -23.08 -1.39 2.46
CA TRP A 246 -23.50 -0.53 3.57
C TRP A 246 -22.40 0.48 3.92
N THR A 247 -21.14 0.08 3.86
CA THR A 247 -19.97 0.97 4.03
C THR A 247 -20.01 2.14 3.05
N THR A 248 -20.19 1.85 1.75
CA THR A 248 -20.26 2.91 0.73
C THR A 248 -21.41 3.87 0.99
N GLN A 249 -22.60 3.36 1.34
CA GLN A 249 -23.76 4.21 1.64
C GLN A 249 -23.62 4.99 2.95
N ALA A 250 -22.99 4.41 3.98
CA ALA A 250 -22.73 5.09 5.24
C ALA A 250 -21.80 6.29 5.05
N LEU A 251 -20.68 6.10 4.33
CA LEU A 251 -19.74 7.19 4.02
C LEU A 251 -20.37 8.26 3.11
N ALA A 252 -21.15 7.85 2.11
CA ALA A 252 -21.85 8.79 1.25
C ALA A 252 -22.92 9.57 2.02
N THR A 253 -23.65 8.94 2.93
CA THR A 253 -24.64 9.59 3.80
C THR A 253 -23.95 10.56 4.77
N PHE A 254 -22.82 10.15 5.35
CA PHE A 254 -21.97 11.00 6.19
C PHE A 254 -21.57 12.29 5.45
N ALA A 255 -21.07 12.16 4.22
CA ALA A 255 -20.72 13.27 3.35
C ALA A 255 -21.93 14.12 2.91
N ARG A 256 -23.08 13.48 2.61
CA ARG A 256 -24.30 14.15 2.12
C ARG A 256 -24.95 15.01 3.19
N LEU A 257 -24.97 14.51 4.43
CA LEU A 257 -25.51 15.24 5.59
C LEU A 257 -24.61 16.40 6.06
N GLY A 258 -23.39 16.54 5.50
CA GLY A 258 -22.43 17.56 5.93
C GLY A 258 -21.88 17.32 7.34
N LEU A 259 -21.94 16.07 7.83
CA LEU A 259 -21.46 15.70 9.15
C LEU A 259 -19.95 16.00 9.34
N PRO A 260 -19.05 15.70 8.38
CA PRO A 260 -17.65 16.07 8.49
C PRO A 260 -17.41 17.56 8.76
N ASP A 261 -18.28 18.43 8.24
CA ASP A 261 -18.13 19.88 8.32
C ASP A 261 -18.55 20.44 9.70
N VAL A 262 -19.39 19.70 10.44
CA VAL A 262 -19.90 20.11 11.77
C VAL A 262 -19.24 19.36 12.94
N MET A 263 -18.30 18.47 12.63
CA MET A 263 -17.49 17.70 13.57
C MET A 263 -16.05 18.23 13.60
N ASP A 264 -15.36 18.01 14.72
CA ASP A 264 -13.97 18.42 14.93
C ASP A 264 -13.09 17.19 15.21
N THR A 265 -11.79 17.25 14.92
CA THR A 265 -10.86 16.14 15.18
C THR A 265 -10.41 16.06 16.64
N ARG A 266 -10.53 17.16 17.38
CA ARG A 266 -10.10 17.34 18.77
C ARG A 266 -11.26 17.31 19.76
N THR A 267 -12.46 17.74 19.35
CA THR A 267 -13.61 17.88 20.27
C THR A 267 -14.75 16.93 19.91
N ALA A 268 -15.12 16.08 20.86
CA ALA A 268 -16.28 15.20 20.76
C ALA A 268 -17.60 15.95 20.99
N ARG A 269 -18.61 15.62 20.19
CA ARG A 269 -19.98 16.16 20.27
C ARG A 269 -20.99 15.02 20.34
N ARG A 270 -22.07 15.22 21.10
CA ARG A 270 -23.13 14.20 21.19
C ARG A 270 -23.91 14.10 19.88
N ALA A 271 -24.53 12.95 19.64
CA ALA A 271 -25.34 12.74 18.45
C ALA A 271 -26.50 13.75 18.37
N GLU A 272 -27.10 14.13 19.49
CA GLU A 272 -28.16 15.15 19.56
C GLU A 272 -27.67 16.53 19.09
N ASP A 273 -26.44 16.90 19.45
CA ASP A 273 -25.83 18.18 19.10
C ASP A 273 -25.43 18.22 17.61
N LEU A 274 -25.13 17.07 17.02
CA LEU A 274 -24.82 16.90 15.60
C LEU A 274 -26.08 16.78 14.74
N ALA A 275 -27.18 16.26 15.31
CA ALA A 275 -28.45 16.05 14.61
C ALA A 275 -29.12 17.36 14.19
N ARG A 276 -29.12 18.37 15.07
CA ARG A 276 -29.76 19.67 14.81
C ARG A 276 -29.20 20.42 13.58
N PRO A 277 -27.88 20.66 13.45
CA PRO A 277 -27.34 21.36 12.28
C PRO A 277 -27.42 20.55 10.98
N THR A 278 -27.59 19.23 11.05
CA THR A 278 -27.64 18.33 9.87
C THR A 278 -29.06 17.93 9.49
N GLY A 279 -30.08 18.39 10.22
CA GLY A 279 -31.48 17.99 9.99
C GLY A 279 -31.74 16.50 10.21
N SER A 280 -30.92 15.82 11.02
CA SER A 280 -30.98 14.37 11.23
C SER A 280 -31.82 13.99 12.44
N HIS A 281 -32.33 12.76 12.47
CA HIS A 281 -32.95 12.18 13.66
C HIS A 281 -31.87 11.68 14.64
N PRO A 282 -31.83 12.14 15.92
CA PRO A 282 -30.72 11.86 16.83
C PRO A 282 -30.37 10.37 16.99
N ARG A 283 -31.38 9.52 17.25
CA ARG A 283 -31.15 8.07 17.41
C ARG A 283 -30.61 7.43 16.14
N SER A 284 -31.11 7.85 14.97
CA SER A 284 -30.66 7.30 13.68
C SER A 284 -29.24 7.75 13.36
N LEU A 285 -28.90 8.99 13.70
CA LEU A 285 -27.55 9.53 13.57
C LEU A 285 -26.57 8.78 14.49
N ALA A 286 -26.95 8.49 15.73
CA ALA A 286 -26.13 7.69 16.64
C ALA A 286 -25.82 6.28 16.08
N VAL A 287 -26.81 5.63 15.43
CA VAL A 287 -26.59 4.34 14.73
C VAL A 287 -25.55 4.48 13.62
N LEU A 288 -25.68 5.51 12.77
CA LEU A 288 -24.72 5.78 11.70
C LEU A 288 -23.31 6.08 12.26
N LEU A 289 -23.22 6.92 13.29
CA LEU A 289 -21.94 7.30 13.90
C LEU A 289 -21.23 6.11 14.54
N ARG A 290 -21.94 5.20 15.23
CA ARG A 290 -21.36 3.94 15.73
C ARG A 290 -20.78 3.07 14.61
N TYR A 291 -21.50 2.97 13.49
CA TYR A 291 -21.00 2.25 12.33
C TYR A 291 -19.76 2.93 11.72
N LEU A 292 -19.74 4.26 11.64
CA LEU A 292 -18.58 5.03 11.19
C LEU A 292 -17.40 4.96 12.19
N THR A 293 -17.67 4.72 13.48
CA THR A 293 -16.65 4.42 14.49
C THR A 293 -15.99 3.08 14.23
N MET A 294 -16.76 2.04 13.92
CA MET A 294 -16.22 0.74 13.49
C MET A 294 -15.32 0.88 12.25
N LEU A 295 -15.68 1.77 11.32
CA LEU A 295 -14.90 2.05 10.11
C LEU A 295 -13.69 2.99 10.36
N GLY A 296 -13.56 3.57 11.55
CA GLY A 296 -12.48 4.50 11.90
C GLY A 296 -12.59 5.90 11.27
N ALA A 297 -13.72 6.26 10.64
CA ALA A 297 -13.96 7.61 10.13
C ALA A 297 -14.33 8.60 11.24
N VAL A 298 -14.85 8.08 12.34
CA VAL A 298 -15.22 8.80 13.57
C VAL A 298 -14.63 8.01 14.74
N THR A 299 -14.38 8.65 15.86
CA THR A 299 -14.10 7.95 17.13
C THR A 299 -15.07 8.43 18.19
N GLN A 300 -15.41 7.53 19.11
CA GLN A 300 -16.24 7.83 20.26
C GLN A 300 -15.31 8.05 21.45
N ASP A 301 -15.33 9.25 22.02
CA ASP A 301 -14.62 9.51 23.26
C ASP A 301 -15.50 9.02 24.43
N PRO A 302 -14.96 8.27 25.41
CA PRO A 302 -15.69 7.98 26.62
C PRO A 302 -16.08 9.32 27.27
N GLY A 303 -17.36 9.48 27.61
CA GLY A 303 -17.83 10.69 28.27
C GLY A 303 -16.95 10.97 29.48
N GLN A 304 -16.54 12.24 29.68
CA GLN A 304 -15.77 12.60 30.86
C GLN A 304 -16.47 12.03 32.10
N GLU A 305 -15.79 11.15 32.83
CA GLU A 305 -16.09 10.94 34.23
C GLU A 305 -15.89 12.29 34.93
N LYS A 306 -16.94 13.10 34.97
CA LYS A 306 -17.07 14.09 36.04
C LYS A 306 -17.28 13.27 37.30
N ALA A 307 -16.16 12.92 37.92
CA ALA A 307 -16.10 12.34 39.24
C ALA A 307 -17.01 13.12 40.19
N LYS A 308 -17.90 12.36 40.84
CA LYS A 308 -18.52 12.61 42.15
C LYS A 308 -19.05 14.02 42.39
N GLU A 309 -20.36 14.18 42.18
CA GLU A 309 -21.31 14.88 43.07
C GLU A 309 -22.52 15.31 42.23
N ARG A 310 -23.41 14.35 41.97
CA ARG A 310 -24.84 14.52 41.63
C ARG A 310 -25.41 13.13 41.43
N GLN A 311 -25.36 12.35 42.51
CA GLN A 311 -26.13 11.13 42.60
C GLN A 311 -27.40 11.53 43.32
N GLU A 312 -28.44 11.78 42.52
CA GLU A 312 -29.86 11.55 42.82
C GLU A 312 -30.66 12.17 41.67
N GLU A 313 -31.52 11.34 41.07
CA GLU A 313 -32.49 11.67 40.01
C GLU A 313 -31.95 11.92 38.60
N ARG A 314 -31.43 10.87 37.96
CA ARG A 314 -31.59 10.69 36.51
C ARG A 314 -31.99 9.26 36.19
N GLU A 315 -33.21 9.12 35.68
CA GLU A 315 -33.74 7.91 35.07
C GLU A 315 -32.82 7.40 33.95
N GLU A 316 -32.85 6.09 33.73
CA GLU A 316 -32.08 5.29 32.78
C GLU A 316 -31.93 5.93 31.38
N GLY A 317 -30.95 6.82 31.24
CA GLY A 317 -30.43 7.32 29.98
C GLY A 317 -28.93 7.12 29.99
N GLN A 318 -28.45 6.08 29.31
CA GLN A 318 -27.02 5.89 29.08
C GLN A 318 -26.44 7.18 28.50
N GLU A 319 -25.52 7.84 29.21
CA GLU A 319 -24.77 8.97 28.67
C GLU A 319 -23.84 8.43 27.56
N GLU A 320 -24.34 8.38 26.32
CA GLU A 320 -23.54 8.00 25.15
C GLU A 320 -22.37 8.99 25.01
N GLY A 321 -21.14 8.46 25.04
CA GLY A 321 -19.92 9.23 24.81
C GLY A 321 -19.98 10.00 23.49
N GLY A 322 -19.34 11.17 23.44
CA GLY A 322 -19.38 12.04 22.27
C GLY A 322 -18.59 11.48 21.08
N PHE A 323 -18.92 11.93 19.88
CA PHE A 323 -18.26 11.55 18.64
C PHE A 323 -17.38 12.69 18.13
N ARG A 324 -16.15 12.37 17.71
CA ARG A 324 -15.25 13.30 17.02
C ARG A 324 -14.71 12.70 15.73
N LEU A 325 -14.31 13.56 14.81
CA LEU A 325 -13.78 13.17 13.51
C LEU A 325 -12.38 12.55 13.66
N THR A 326 -12.03 11.57 12.83
CA THR A 326 -10.63 11.14 12.68
C THR A 326 -10.00 11.83 11.47
N GLU A 327 -8.69 11.67 11.29
CA GLU A 327 -8.00 12.12 10.06
C GLU A 327 -8.60 11.48 8.80
N LEU A 328 -9.08 10.23 8.89
CA LEU A 328 -9.77 9.55 7.78
C LEU A 328 -11.08 10.25 7.45
N GLY A 329 -11.92 10.54 8.46
CA GLY A 329 -13.18 11.26 8.27
C GLY A 329 -12.97 12.70 7.78
N ALA A 330 -11.86 13.34 8.16
CA ALA A 330 -11.52 14.70 7.73
C ALA A 330 -11.32 14.83 6.22
N LEU A 331 -10.95 13.75 5.52
CA LEU A 331 -10.87 13.74 4.04
C LEU A 331 -12.23 14.00 3.37
N LEU A 332 -13.35 13.89 4.08
CA LEU A 332 -14.70 14.14 3.56
C LEU A 332 -15.22 15.55 3.85
N ARG A 333 -14.44 16.42 4.51
CA ARG A 333 -14.78 17.83 4.69
C ARG A 333 -14.76 18.59 3.37
N ALA A 334 -15.67 19.54 3.19
CA ALA A 334 -15.71 20.35 1.96
C ALA A 334 -14.53 21.31 1.82
N ASP A 335 -14.00 21.82 2.93
CA ASP A 335 -12.99 22.88 2.97
C ASP A 335 -11.54 22.37 2.88
N THR A 336 -11.35 21.06 2.86
CA THR A 336 -10.02 20.47 2.91
C THR A 336 -9.42 20.29 1.50
N PRO A 337 -8.16 20.72 1.27
CA PRO A 337 -7.46 20.48 0.01
C PRO A 337 -7.42 18.98 -0.34
N GLY A 338 -7.89 18.63 -1.54
CA GLY A 338 -7.97 17.23 -1.96
C GLY A 338 -9.13 16.44 -1.33
N SER A 339 -10.19 17.13 -0.90
CA SER A 339 -11.43 16.53 -0.39
C SER A 339 -11.94 15.39 -1.27
N MET A 340 -12.25 14.26 -0.65
CA MET A 340 -12.87 13.09 -1.26
C MET A 340 -14.40 13.11 -1.15
N ARG A 341 -14.99 14.20 -0.65
CA ARG A 341 -16.45 14.34 -0.48
C ARG A 341 -17.21 14.07 -1.77
N SER A 342 -16.78 14.69 -2.87
CA SER A 342 -17.46 14.54 -4.16
C SER A 342 -17.41 13.09 -4.65
N LEU A 343 -16.26 12.43 -4.47
CA LEU A 343 -16.09 11.02 -4.82
C LEU A 343 -17.04 10.11 -4.01
N ALA A 344 -17.14 10.33 -2.69
CA ALA A 344 -18.06 9.59 -1.84
C ALA A 344 -19.54 9.77 -2.26
N LEU A 345 -19.93 11.00 -2.62
CA LEU A 345 -21.28 11.29 -3.10
C LEU A 345 -21.58 10.63 -4.45
N MET A 346 -20.60 10.60 -5.36
CA MET A 346 -20.73 9.95 -6.66
C MET A 346 -20.84 8.42 -6.50
N TYR A 347 -19.97 7.84 -5.66
CA TYR A 347 -19.89 6.39 -5.46
C TYR A 347 -21.05 5.83 -4.63
N GLY A 348 -21.63 6.63 -3.74
CA GLY A 348 -22.89 6.31 -3.06
C GLY A 348 -24.13 6.84 -3.79
N GLY A 349 -23.98 7.38 -4.99
CA GLY A 349 -25.02 8.00 -5.79
C GLY A 349 -25.28 7.24 -7.09
N PRO A 350 -25.16 7.87 -8.28
CA PRO A 350 -25.44 7.21 -9.56
C PRO A 350 -24.65 5.92 -9.78
N PHE A 351 -23.35 5.89 -9.45
CA PHE A 351 -22.53 4.69 -9.62
C PHE A 351 -22.90 3.57 -8.64
N TYR A 352 -23.42 3.90 -7.44
CA TYR A 352 -23.97 2.86 -6.58
C TYR A 352 -25.17 2.17 -7.23
N ARG A 353 -26.03 2.96 -7.87
CA ARG A 353 -27.25 2.46 -8.50
C ARG A 353 -26.93 1.60 -9.73
N SER A 354 -25.94 1.97 -10.54
CA SER A 354 -25.52 1.16 -11.69
C SER A 354 -25.00 -0.22 -11.27
N PHE A 355 -24.27 -0.32 -10.16
CA PHE A 355 -23.86 -1.61 -9.60
C PHE A 355 -25.03 -2.49 -9.14
N GLY A 356 -26.20 -1.91 -8.86
CA GLY A 356 -27.44 -2.66 -8.64
C GLY A 356 -27.92 -3.43 -9.88
N GLY A 357 -27.49 -3.04 -11.08
CA GLY A 357 -27.75 -3.71 -12.35
C GLY A 357 -26.58 -4.53 -12.88
N LEU A 358 -25.59 -4.87 -12.05
CA LEU A 358 -24.40 -5.62 -12.49
C LEU A 358 -24.76 -6.97 -13.15
N ASP A 359 -25.85 -7.62 -12.75
CA ASP A 359 -26.29 -8.88 -13.38
C ASP A 359 -26.62 -8.70 -14.86
N HIS A 360 -27.23 -7.57 -15.24
CA HIS A 360 -27.49 -7.21 -16.63
C HIS A 360 -26.18 -7.10 -17.41
N ALA A 361 -25.21 -6.37 -16.86
CA ALA A 361 -23.92 -6.16 -17.52
C ALA A 361 -23.16 -7.47 -17.72
N VAL A 362 -23.16 -8.35 -16.72
CA VAL A 362 -22.53 -9.68 -16.83
C VAL A 362 -23.24 -10.56 -17.87
N ARG A 363 -24.58 -10.51 -17.94
CA ARG A 363 -25.35 -11.35 -18.88
C ARG A 363 -25.26 -10.89 -20.32
N THR A 364 -25.15 -9.60 -20.56
CA THR A 364 -25.29 -9.00 -21.90
C THR A 364 -23.99 -8.41 -22.45
N GLY A 365 -23.01 -8.13 -21.59
CA GLY A 365 -21.84 -7.33 -21.90
C GLY A 365 -22.13 -5.84 -22.11
N GLN A 366 -23.35 -5.36 -21.84
CA GLN A 366 -23.75 -3.96 -21.99
C GLN A 366 -23.68 -3.20 -20.64
N PRO A 367 -23.40 -1.88 -20.63
CA PRO A 367 -23.30 -1.13 -19.39
C PRO A 367 -24.61 -1.15 -18.59
N ALA A 368 -24.51 -1.46 -17.29
CA ALA A 368 -25.65 -1.43 -16.37
C ALA A 368 -26.21 -0.01 -16.19
N PHE A 369 -25.34 1.02 -16.28
CA PHE A 369 -25.74 2.42 -16.22
C PHE A 369 -26.74 2.76 -17.33
N ASP A 370 -26.40 2.43 -18.59
CA ASP A 370 -27.25 2.69 -19.75
C ASP A 370 -28.59 1.97 -19.65
N HIS A 371 -28.59 0.73 -19.14
CA HIS A 371 -29.83 -0.01 -18.89
C HIS A 371 -30.72 0.67 -17.85
N LEU A 372 -30.13 1.19 -16.77
CA LEU A 372 -30.86 1.79 -15.66
C LEU A 372 -31.37 3.21 -15.97
N PHE A 373 -30.55 4.02 -16.64
CA PHE A 373 -30.83 5.43 -16.90
C PHE A 373 -31.32 5.71 -18.33
N GLY A 374 -31.28 4.71 -19.22
CA GLY A 374 -31.75 4.80 -20.61
C GLY A 374 -30.80 5.50 -21.58
N GLU A 375 -29.65 5.96 -21.09
CA GLU A 375 -28.64 6.72 -21.83
C GLU A 375 -27.26 6.55 -21.17
N ASN A 376 -26.19 6.89 -21.88
CA ASN A 376 -24.84 6.80 -21.31
C ASN A 376 -24.62 7.83 -20.19
N HIS A 377 -23.68 7.54 -19.29
CA HIS A 377 -23.45 8.36 -18.11
C HIS A 377 -23.02 9.80 -18.41
N PHE A 378 -22.29 10.06 -19.50
CA PHE A 378 -21.89 11.42 -19.87
C PHE A 378 -23.11 12.26 -20.26
N ASP A 379 -23.98 11.72 -21.10
CA ASP A 379 -25.21 12.39 -21.52
C ASP A 379 -26.14 12.61 -20.32
N HIS A 380 -26.28 11.59 -19.46
CA HIS A 380 -27.06 11.68 -18.23
C HIS A 380 -26.59 12.82 -17.31
N PHE A 381 -25.28 12.89 -17.05
CA PHE A 381 -24.70 13.92 -16.20
C PHE A 381 -24.81 15.31 -16.82
N ALA A 382 -24.68 15.44 -18.14
CA ALA A 382 -24.76 16.72 -18.83
C ALA A 382 -26.15 17.39 -18.73
N ARG A 383 -27.22 16.63 -18.44
CA ARG A 383 -28.59 17.15 -18.26
C ARG A 383 -28.81 17.83 -16.92
N ASP A 384 -28.00 17.51 -15.92
CA ASP A 384 -28.10 18.06 -14.57
C ASP A 384 -26.80 18.81 -14.22
N PRO A 385 -26.81 20.15 -14.22
CA PRO A 385 -25.63 20.95 -13.91
C PRO A 385 -25.00 20.62 -12.55
N GLU A 386 -25.79 20.23 -11.54
CA GLU A 386 -25.26 19.86 -10.22
C GLU A 386 -24.51 18.53 -10.29
N LEU A 387 -25.05 17.58 -11.05
CA LEU A 387 -24.47 16.25 -11.24
C LEU A 387 -23.22 16.29 -12.12
N ALA A 388 -23.23 17.08 -13.19
CA ALA A 388 -22.05 17.37 -14.00
C ALA A 388 -20.93 17.98 -13.14
N ALA A 389 -21.26 18.99 -12.33
CA ALA A 389 -20.28 19.61 -11.43
C ALA A 389 -19.79 18.65 -10.34
N LEU A 390 -20.64 17.73 -9.86
CA LEU A 390 -20.24 16.68 -8.92
C LEU A 390 -19.28 15.68 -9.57
N PHE A 391 -19.55 15.26 -10.81
CA PHE A 391 -18.68 14.39 -11.58
C PHE A 391 -17.30 15.04 -11.79
N ASP A 392 -17.27 16.30 -12.24
CA ASP A 392 -16.04 17.06 -12.44
C ASP A 392 -15.20 17.14 -11.16
N ARG A 393 -15.83 17.45 -10.01
CA ARG A 393 -15.13 17.49 -8.71
C ARG A 393 -14.64 16.11 -8.27
N SER A 394 -15.41 15.05 -8.56
CA SER A 394 -15.03 13.67 -8.23
C SER A 394 -13.81 13.22 -9.04
N MET A 395 -13.76 13.58 -10.32
CA MET A 395 -12.60 13.36 -11.18
C MET A 395 -11.39 14.17 -10.69
N ALA A 396 -11.59 15.41 -10.25
CA ALA A 396 -10.53 16.22 -9.66
C ALA A 396 -9.97 15.64 -8.35
N ALA A 397 -10.79 14.99 -7.51
CA ALA A 397 -10.32 14.32 -6.30
C ALA A 397 -9.37 13.14 -6.60
N SER A 398 -9.51 12.53 -7.78
CA SER A 398 -8.62 11.44 -8.25
C SER A 398 -7.31 11.95 -8.84
N SER A 399 -7.11 13.28 -8.95
CA SER A 399 -5.93 13.90 -9.59
C SER A 399 -4.59 13.62 -8.88
N ARG A 400 -4.62 13.15 -7.63
CA ARG A 400 -3.42 12.64 -6.92
C ARG A 400 -2.71 11.54 -7.69
N MET A 401 -3.45 10.75 -8.48
CA MET A 401 -2.89 9.76 -9.39
C MET A 401 -1.81 10.34 -10.32
N PHE A 402 -1.97 11.59 -10.75
CA PHE A 402 -1.05 12.24 -11.68
C PHE A 402 0.15 12.90 -11.02
N GLN A 403 0.26 12.91 -9.69
CA GLN A 403 1.26 13.68 -8.96
C GLN A 403 2.71 13.42 -9.41
N PRO A 404 3.16 12.17 -9.66
CA PRO A 404 4.52 11.93 -10.14
C PRO A 404 4.71 12.20 -11.63
N LEU A 405 3.64 12.32 -12.42
CA LEU A 405 3.73 12.36 -13.88
C LEU A 405 4.55 13.55 -14.39
N PRO A 406 4.41 14.79 -13.88
CA PRO A 406 5.26 15.90 -14.33
C PRO A 406 6.76 15.63 -14.18
N ALA A 407 7.19 14.78 -13.24
CA ALA A 407 8.59 14.40 -13.07
C ALA A 407 9.04 13.25 -14.00
N HIS A 408 8.18 12.78 -14.92
CA HIS A 408 8.52 11.71 -15.85
C HIS A 408 9.69 12.13 -16.75
N PRO A 409 10.69 11.24 -17.00
CA PRO A 409 11.91 11.59 -17.75
C PRO A 409 11.66 12.21 -19.13
N VAL A 410 10.63 11.76 -19.84
CA VAL A 410 10.22 12.33 -21.14
C VAL A 410 9.80 13.80 -21.02
N LEU A 411 8.99 14.13 -20.00
CA LEU A 411 8.51 15.49 -19.79
C LEU A 411 9.63 16.41 -19.30
N THR A 412 10.50 15.91 -18.42
CA THR A 412 11.68 16.67 -17.96
C THR A 412 12.66 16.93 -19.09
N ALA A 413 12.90 15.94 -19.97
CA ALA A 413 13.78 16.11 -21.12
C ALA A 413 13.20 17.11 -22.14
N ALA A 414 11.89 17.02 -22.42
CA ALA A 414 11.18 17.98 -23.27
C ALA A 414 11.28 19.42 -22.71
N ALA A 415 11.12 19.60 -21.39
CA ALA A 415 11.23 20.90 -20.74
C ALA A 415 12.64 21.50 -20.78
N GLN A 416 13.67 20.64 -20.84
CA GLN A 416 15.08 21.03 -20.92
C GLN A 416 15.57 21.29 -22.35
N ALA A 417 14.77 20.94 -23.37
CA ALA A 417 15.16 21.13 -24.76
C ALA A 417 15.52 22.61 -25.09
N PRO A 418 16.43 22.86 -26.04
CA PRO A 418 16.80 24.23 -26.42
C PRO A 418 15.60 25.03 -26.97
N ALA A 419 14.80 24.40 -27.83
CA ALA A 419 13.53 24.94 -28.31
C ALA A 419 12.39 24.62 -27.34
N ALA A 420 11.36 25.46 -27.32
CA ALA A 420 10.16 25.18 -26.52
C ALA A 420 9.44 23.94 -27.08
N ALA A 421 9.28 22.92 -26.23
CA ALA A 421 8.60 21.69 -26.60
C ALA A 421 7.09 21.77 -26.33
N THR A 422 6.31 21.02 -27.10
CA THR A 422 4.84 21.01 -27.05
C THR A 422 4.32 19.67 -26.56
N VAL A 423 3.47 19.71 -25.53
CA VAL A 423 2.72 18.56 -25.02
C VAL A 423 1.31 18.58 -25.59
N VAL A 424 0.91 17.51 -26.27
CA VAL A 424 -0.43 17.33 -26.84
C VAL A 424 -1.22 16.37 -25.94
N ASP A 425 -2.22 16.89 -25.24
CA ASP A 425 -3.14 16.11 -24.40
C ASP A 425 -4.38 15.74 -25.23
N VAL A 426 -4.47 14.46 -25.60
CA VAL A 426 -5.52 13.93 -26.48
C VAL A 426 -6.67 13.42 -25.63
N ALA A 427 -7.87 13.97 -25.84
CA ALA A 427 -9.02 13.78 -24.96
C ALA A 427 -8.71 14.16 -23.49
N GLY A 428 -8.04 15.30 -23.29
CA GLY A 428 -7.53 15.76 -21.99
C GLY A 428 -8.60 16.18 -20.97
N GLY A 429 -9.89 16.02 -21.30
CA GLY A 429 -11.03 16.39 -20.44
C GLY A 429 -10.98 17.85 -20.01
N ASN A 430 -11.10 18.10 -18.71
CA ASN A 430 -11.02 19.44 -18.12
C ASN A 430 -9.58 20.00 -18.01
N GLY A 431 -8.58 19.33 -18.59
CA GLY A 431 -7.21 19.79 -18.65
C GLY A 431 -6.43 19.73 -17.35
N GLU A 432 -6.91 18.99 -16.35
CA GLU A 432 -6.23 18.85 -15.07
C GLU A 432 -4.81 18.31 -15.20
N LEU A 433 -4.61 17.30 -16.03
CA LEU A 433 -3.29 16.71 -16.20
C LEU A 433 -2.35 17.66 -16.92
N LEU A 434 -2.77 18.22 -18.06
CA LEU A 434 -1.98 19.21 -18.80
C LEU A 434 -1.63 20.42 -17.93
N GLY A 435 -2.59 20.93 -17.14
CA GLY A 435 -2.35 22.01 -16.19
C GLY A 435 -1.19 21.71 -15.23
N ARG A 436 -1.19 20.51 -14.61
CA ARG A 436 -0.10 20.08 -13.71
C ARG A 436 1.26 20.01 -14.42
N ILE A 437 1.29 19.49 -15.64
CA ILE A 437 2.51 19.41 -16.44
C ILE A 437 3.03 20.83 -16.76
N LEU A 438 2.17 21.73 -17.21
CA LEU A 438 2.54 23.09 -17.59
C LEU A 438 2.92 23.96 -16.38
N THR A 439 2.31 23.75 -15.21
CA THR A 439 2.68 24.41 -13.95
C THR A 439 4.07 23.97 -13.49
N ALA A 440 4.37 22.67 -13.57
CA ALA A 440 5.69 22.15 -13.19
C ALA A 440 6.80 22.57 -14.16
N HIS A 441 6.48 22.77 -15.44
CA HIS A 441 7.44 23.08 -16.50
C HIS A 441 7.07 24.35 -17.27
N PRO A 442 7.55 25.54 -16.82
CA PRO A 442 7.19 26.83 -17.43
C PRO A 442 7.57 26.99 -18.91
N ARG A 443 8.57 26.22 -19.39
CA ARG A 443 9.04 26.25 -20.80
C ARG A 443 8.22 25.40 -21.76
N LEU A 444 7.37 24.50 -21.24
CA LEU A 444 6.50 23.68 -22.09
C LEU A 444 5.30 24.51 -22.56
N ARG A 445 4.86 24.22 -23.79
CA ARG A 445 3.56 24.63 -24.35
C ARG A 445 2.61 23.44 -24.37
N GLY A 446 1.32 23.71 -24.31
CA GLY A 446 0.27 22.71 -24.34
C GLY A 446 -0.61 22.82 -25.59
N VAL A 447 -1.13 21.69 -26.05
CA VAL A 447 -2.29 21.62 -26.94
C VAL A 447 -3.27 20.65 -26.31
N LEU A 448 -4.51 21.07 -26.06
CA LEU A 448 -5.56 20.22 -25.53
C LEU A 448 -6.60 19.96 -26.61
N LEU A 449 -6.79 18.70 -26.97
CA LEU A 449 -7.85 18.24 -27.87
C LEU A 449 -8.99 17.60 -27.06
N GLU A 450 -10.21 18.10 -27.22
CA GLU A 450 -11.43 17.50 -26.67
C GLU A 450 -12.64 17.91 -27.54
N ARG A 451 -13.80 17.33 -27.27
CA ARG A 451 -15.11 17.76 -27.76
C ARG A 451 -15.42 19.20 -27.30
N PRO A 452 -16.27 19.92 -28.05
CA PRO A 452 -16.52 21.34 -27.83
C PRO A 452 -16.90 21.73 -26.38
N HIS A 453 -17.74 20.94 -25.71
CA HIS A 453 -18.24 21.28 -24.37
C HIS A 453 -17.15 21.15 -23.29
N ALA A 454 -16.23 20.19 -23.41
CA ALA A 454 -15.17 19.96 -22.42
C ALA A 454 -14.00 20.93 -22.61
N VAL A 455 -13.71 21.33 -23.86
CA VAL A 455 -12.67 22.34 -24.17
C VAL A 455 -12.88 23.64 -23.40
N GLU A 456 -14.13 24.11 -23.28
CA GLU A 456 -14.43 25.33 -22.53
C GLU A 456 -14.19 25.19 -21.02
N ALA A 457 -14.44 24.00 -20.45
CA ALA A 457 -14.09 23.72 -19.06
C ALA A 457 -12.57 23.69 -18.86
N ALA A 458 -11.83 23.10 -19.81
CA ALA A 458 -10.38 23.09 -19.80
C ALA A 458 -9.78 24.50 -19.87
N ARG A 459 -10.30 25.35 -20.77
CA ARG A 459 -9.88 26.75 -20.90
C ARG A 459 -9.99 27.49 -19.57
N ARG A 460 -11.16 27.45 -18.93
CA ARG A 460 -11.37 28.08 -17.61
C ARG A 460 -10.39 27.57 -16.56
N ARG A 461 -10.12 26.26 -16.53
CA ARG A 461 -9.20 25.65 -15.56
C ARG A 461 -7.76 26.08 -15.78
N LEU A 462 -7.26 25.98 -17.01
CA LEU A 462 -5.88 26.32 -17.33
C LEU A 462 -5.62 27.83 -17.23
N ASP A 463 -6.60 28.67 -17.54
CA ASP A 463 -6.53 30.12 -17.31
C ASP A 463 -6.40 30.42 -15.81
N ALA A 464 -7.23 29.79 -14.97
CA ALA A 464 -7.16 29.92 -13.51
C ALA A 464 -5.82 29.42 -12.93
N ALA A 465 -5.18 28.44 -13.58
CA ALA A 465 -3.85 27.93 -13.23
C ALA A 465 -2.69 28.75 -13.84
N GLY A 466 -2.96 29.87 -14.52
CA GLY A 466 -1.93 30.71 -15.15
C GLY A 466 -1.24 30.07 -16.36
N CYS A 467 -1.82 29.00 -16.92
CA CYS A 467 -1.25 28.24 -18.03
C CYS A 467 -1.90 28.58 -19.38
N GLY A 468 -3.03 29.28 -19.40
CA GLY A 468 -3.83 29.60 -20.59
C GLY A 468 -3.05 30.16 -21.78
N ALA A 469 -2.18 31.16 -21.55
CA ALA A 469 -1.39 31.79 -22.61
C ALA A 469 -0.38 30.84 -23.29
N ARG A 470 -0.11 29.67 -22.69
CA ARG A 470 0.79 28.64 -23.21
C ARG A 470 0.05 27.44 -23.77
N CYS A 471 -1.29 27.46 -23.77
CA CYS A 471 -2.11 26.35 -24.23
C CYS A 471 -2.96 26.74 -25.43
N ASP A 472 -2.87 25.95 -26.50
CA ASP A 472 -3.81 25.99 -27.60
C ASP A 472 -4.94 24.99 -27.33
N TYR A 473 -6.17 25.39 -27.62
CA TYR A 473 -7.36 24.57 -27.39
C TYR A 473 -7.96 24.15 -28.73
N ARG A 474 -8.18 22.85 -28.92
CA ARG A 474 -8.71 22.28 -30.16
C ARG A 474 -9.99 21.51 -29.86
N ALA A 475 -11.09 21.97 -30.45
CA ALA A 475 -12.33 21.22 -30.46
C ALA A 475 -12.31 20.21 -31.61
N GLY A 476 -12.48 18.92 -31.32
CA GLY A 476 -12.44 17.86 -32.34
C GLY A 476 -12.56 16.46 -31.73
N ASP A 477 -12.37 15.45 -32.57
CA ASP A 477 -12.33 14.03 -32.19
C ASP A 477 -10.93 13.44 -32.44
N PHE A 478 -10.72 12.16 -32.16
CA PHE A 478 -9.43 11.47 -32.33
C PHE A 478 -8.85 11.56 -33.74
N ALA A 479 -9.67 11.81 -34.77
CA ALA A 479 -9.19 12.02 -36.13
C ALA A 479 -8.40 13.35 -36.30
N ASP A 480 -8.64 14.31 -35.41
CA ASP A 480 -8.14 15.69 -35.44
C ASP A 480 -6.91 15.91 -34.54
N VAL A 481 -6.25 14.83 -34.10
CA VAL A 481 -5.03 14.90 -33.27
C VAL A 481 -4.00 15.85 -33.92
N PRO A 482 -3.64 16.96 -33.24
CA PRO A 482 -2.75 17.96 -33.81
C PRO A 482 -1.35 17.40 -34.06
N ALA A 483 -0.81 17.67 -35.25
CA ALA A 483 0.56 17.28 -35.60
C ALA A 483 1.61 18.21 -34.97
N GLY A 484 2.86 17.72 -34.90
CA GLY A 484 4.01 18.54 -34.51
C GLY A 484 4.29 18.64 -33.01
N GLY A 485 3.54 17.92 -32.16
CA GLY A 485 3.87 17.77 -30.74
C GLY A 485 5.14 16.94 -30.50
N ASP A 486 5.80 17.19 -29.37
CA ASP A 486 6.99 16.44 -28.92
C ASP A 486 6.62 15.31 -27.95
N VAL A 487 5.59 15.53 -27.14
CA VAL A 487 5.03 14.52 -26.23
C VAL A 487 3.52 14.47 -26.40
N TYR A 488 2.97 13.31 -26.69
CA TYR A 488 1.55 13.06 -26.73
C TYR A 488 1.13 12.33 -25.46
N VAL A 489 -0.03 12.68 -24.93
CA VAL A 489 -0.58 12.07 -23.72
C VAL A 489 -1.98 11.55 -24.01
N LEU A 490 -2.23 10.29 -23.63
CA LEU A 490 -3.55 9.68 -23.54
C LEU A 490 -3.74 9.26 -22.09
N SER A 491 -4.65 9.91 -21.36
CA SER A 491 -4.83 9.66 -19.93
C SER A 491 -6.26 9.25 -19.62
N ARG A 492 -6.46 7.99 -19.20
CA ARG A 492 -7.79 7.40 -18.97
C ARG A 492 -8.67 7.55 -20.21
N VAL A 493 -8.15 7.10 -21.34
CA VAL A 493 -8.83 7.19 -22.64
C VAL A 493 -9.03 5.80 -23.20
N LEU A 494 -7.96 5.00 -23.29
CA LEU A 494 -8.02 3.70 -23.96
C LEU A 494 -8.86 2.69 -23.15
N HIS A 495 -8.95 2.87 -21.84
CA HIS A 495 -9.78 2.00 -21.01
C HIS A 495 -11.30 2.14 -21.29
N ASP A 496 -11.77 3.24 -21.90
CA ASP A 496 -13.17 3.45 -22.24
C ASP A 496 -13.62 2.67 -23.49
N TRP A 497 -12.66 2.18 -24.28
CA TRP A 497 -12.93 1.65 -25.62
C TRP A 497 -12.55 0.18 -25.77
N ASP A 498 -13.15 -0.47 -26.76
CA ASP A 498 -12.72 -1.79 -27.21
C ASP A 498 -11.35 -1.77 -27.92
N ASP A 499 -10.88 -2.93 -28.35
CA ASP A 499 -9.53 -3.04 -28.92
C ASP A 499 -9.43 -2.45 -30.33
N ASP A 500 -10.50 -2.50 -31.13
CA ASP A 500 -10.50 -1.98 -32.49
C ASP A 500 -10.50 -0.46 -32.49
N ARG A 501 -11.31 0.14 -31.62
CA ARG A 501 -11.33 1.59 -31.41
C ARG A 501 -10.04 2.08 -30.76
N CYS A 502 -9.46 1.35 -29.81
CA CYS A 502 -8.13 1.65 -29.28
C CYS A 502 -7.05 1.69 -30.39
N ARG A 503 -7.05 0.70 -31.31
CA ARG A 503 -6.12 0.70 -32.45
C ARG A 503 -6.33 1.90 -33.36
N GLU A 504 -7.58 2.29 -33.61
CA GLU A 504 -7.91 3.47 -34.42
C GLU A 504 -7.37 4.75 -33.78
N ILE A 505 -7.65 4.97 -32.49
CA ILE A 505 -7.14 6.12 -31.71
C ILE A 505 -5.62 6.17 -31.78
N LEU A 506 -4.95 5.06 -31.48
CA LEU A 506 -3.49 4.96 -31.52
C LEU A 506 -2.93 5.26 -32.92
N ARG A 507 -3.58 4.80 -33.99
CA ARG A 507 -3.15 5.11 -35.39
C ARG A 507 -3.27 6.59 -35.70
N HIS A 508 -4.30 7.28 -35.18
CA HIS A 508 -4.41 8.73 -35.33
C HIS A 508 -3.28 9.46 -34.60
N CYS A 509 -2.97 9.06 -33.37
CA CYS A 509 -1.81 9.59 -32.64
C CYS A 509 -0.52 9.35 -33.43
N VAL A 510 -0.29 8.11 -33.90
CA VAL A 510 0.89 7.78 -34.69
C VAL A 510 0.99 8.69 -35.91
N ARG A 511 -0.08 8.87 -36.69
CA ARG A 511 -0.07 9.73 -37.89
C ARG A 511 0.34 11.17 -37.59
N ALA A 512 -0.08 11.73 -36.46
CA ALA A 512 0.24 13.09 -36.03
C ALA A 512 1.65 13.24 -35.41
N MET A 513 2.13 12.20 -34.73
CA MET A 513 3.42 12.18 -34.04
C MET A 513 4.60 12.31 -35.01
N PRO A 514 5.50 13.29 -34.87
CA PRO A 514 6.83 13.25 -35.49
C PRO A 514 7.64 12.01 -35.10
N ALA A 515 8.70 11.70 -35.85
CA ALA A 515 9.54 10.52 -35.59
C ALA A 515 10.25 10.55 -34.21
N HIS A 516 10.52 11.73 -33.67
CA HIS A 516 11.16 11.93 -32.37
C HIS A 516 10.17 11.94 -31.20
N ALA A 517 8.87 12.00 -31.46
CA ALA A 517 7.88 12.23 -30.43
C ALA A 517 7.65 11.00 -29.54
N ASP A 518 7.37 11.28 -28.28
CA ASP A 518 7.04 10.30 -27.26
C ASP A 518 5.53 10.24 -27.04
N LEU A 519 4.99 9.04 -26.78
CA LEU A 519 3.62 8.85 -26.32
C LEU A 519 3.63 8.35 -24.87
N LEU A 520 2.90 9.03 -24.00
CA LEU A 520 2.62 8.61 -22.63
C LEU A 520 1.16 8.19 -22.53
N VAL A 521 0.93 6.93 -22.18
CA VAL A 521 -0.41 6.39 -21.90
C VAL A 521 -0.54 6.23 -20.39
N VAL A 522 -1.53 6.87 -19.77
CA VAL A 522 -1.76 6.82 -18.32
C VAL A 522 -3.04 6.05 -18.04
N GLU A 523 -2.91 4.84 -17.52
CA GLU A 523 -4.01 3.88 -17.34
C GLU A 523 -3.79 3.03 -16.09
N ARG A 524 -4.80 2.27 -15.65
CA ARG A 524 -4.61 1.22 -14.64
C ARG A 524 -4.21 -0.08 -15.32
N LEU A 525 -3.31 -0.82 -14.69
CA LEU A 525 -2.86 -2.10 -15.24
C LEU A 525 -3.40 -3.24 -14.40
N LEU A 526 -4.04 -4.21 -15.06
CA LEU A 526 -4.43 -5.45 -14.41
C LEU A 526 -3.16 -6.24 -13.98
N PRO A 527 -3.15 -6.82 -12.76
CA PRO A 527 -2.04 -7.63 -12.29
C PRO A 527 -1.93 -8.91 -13.11
N ALA A 528 -0.71 -9.29 -13.50
CA ALA A 528 -0.46 -10.49 -14.29
C ALA A 528 -0.54 -11.78 -13.44
N ASP A 529 -0.29 -11.67 -12.14
CA ASP A 529 -0.21 -12.78 -11.18
C ASP A 529 -1.53 -13.02 -10.42
N GLY A 530 -2.58 -12.25 -10.71
CA GLY A 530 -3.86 -12.32 -10.01
C GLY A 530 -3.84 -11.75 -8.59
N SER A 531 -2.80 -10.99 -8.23
CA SER A 531 -2.75 -10.29 -6.94
C SER A 531 -3.93 -9.31 -6.77
N PRO A 532 -4.39 -9.05 -5.53
CA PRO A 532 -5.40 -8.04 -5.28
C PRO A 532 -4.94 -6.66 -5.79
N SER A 533 -5.76 -6.02 -6.62
CA SER A 533 -5.46 -4.70 -7.18
C SER A 533 -6.73 -3.87 -7.31
N LEU A 534 -6.60 -2.55 -7.11
CA LEU A 534 -7.67 -1.61 -7.42
C LEU A 534 -8.03 -1.66 -8.92
N ALA A 535 -7.08 -2.00 -9.79
CA ALA A 535 -7.35 -2.14 -11.22
C ALA A 535 -8.46 -3.17 -11.50
N THR A 536 -8.50 -4.29 -10.77
CA THR A 536 -9.55 -5.31 -10.91
C THR A 536 -10.93 -4.78 -10.49
N ALA A 537 -10.99 -4.01 -9.40
CA ALA A 537 -12.24 -3.37 -8.98
C ALA A 537 -12.69 -2.29 -9.98
N TRP A 538 -11.74 -1.58 -10.57
CA TRP A 538 -12.00 -0.59 -11.61
C TRP A 538 -12.45 -1.21 -12.92
N ASP A 539 -11.94 -2.39 -13.30
CA ASP A 539 -12.41 -3.12 -14.49
C ASP A 539 -13.91 -3.46 -14.37
N LEU A 540 -14.34 -3.90 -13.19
CA LEU A 540 -15.76 -4.12 -12.90
C LEU A 540 -16.57 -2.81 -12.95
N HIS A 541 -16.00 -1.72 -12.46
CA HIS A 541 -16.60 -0.39 -12.58
C HIS A 541 -16.74 0.05 -14.05
N MET A 542 -15.75 -0.24 -14.90
CA MET A 542 -15.79 0.08 -16.34
C MET A 542 -16.89 -0.73 -17.04
N LEU A 543 -16.98 -2.03 -16.77
CA LEU A 543 -18.05 -2.89 -17.28
C LEU A 543 -19.45 -2.34 -16.92
N CYS A 544 -19.63 -1.88 -15.68
CA CYS A 544 -20.92 -1.36 -15.22
C CYS A 544 -21.31 -0.01 -15.85
N ASN A 545 -20.36 0.88 -16.14
CA ASN A 545 -20.67 2.29 -16.39
C ASN A 545 -20.34 2.79 -17.81
N VAL A 546 -19.39 2.17 -18.51
CA VAL A 546 -18.89 2.67 -19.80
C VAL A 546 -18.76 1.59 -20.88
N GLY A 547 -18.68 0.32 -20.50
CA GLY A 547 -18.50 -0.81 -21.45
C GLY A 547 -17.05 -1.02 -21.91
N GLY A 548 -16.15 -0.18 -21.40
CA GLY A 548 -14.70 -0.30 -21.52
C GLY A 548 -14.11 -1.37 -20.59
N ARG A 549 -12.78 -1.43 -20.55
CA ARG A 549 -12.02 -2.43 -19.77
C ARG A 549 -10.62 -1.95 -19.42
N GLU A 550 -10.17 -2.37 -18.24
CA GLU A 550 -8.77 -2.30 -17.86
C GLU A 550 -7.98 -3.43 -18.53
N ARG A 551 -6.69 -3.22 -18.74
CA ARG A 551 -5.85 -4.15 -19.50
C ARG A 551 -4.52 -4.38 -18.81
N ARG A 552 -3.92 -5.54 -19.08
CA ARG A 552 -2.56 -5.86 -18.63
C ARG A 552 -1.52 -5.12 -19.48
N ALA A 553 -0.30 -4.99 -18.95
CA ALA A 553 0.82 -4.35 -19.65
C ALA A 553 1.13 -5.01 -21.01
N ASP A 554 1.10 -6.35 -21.09
CA ASP A 554 1.33 -7.13 -22.30
C ASP A 554 0.23 -6.91 -23.36
N HIS A 555 -1.00 -6.68 -22.92
CA HIS A 555 -2.11 -6.31 -23.80
C HIS A 555 -1.91 -4.92 -24.38
N TYR A 556 -1.58 -3.92 -23.55
CA TYR A 556 -1.26 -2.58 -24.05
C TYR A 556 -0.06 -2.61 -25.00
N ALA A 557 0.98 -3.40 -24.72
CA ALA A 557 2.12 -3.57 -25.61
C ALA A 557 1.71 -4.09 -27.00
N ARG A 558 0.76 -5.03 -27.07
CA ARG A 558 0.20 -5.52 -28.34
C ARG A 558 -0.61 -4.46 -29.07
N LEU A 559 -1.48 -3.71 -28.38
CA LEU A 559 -2.25 -2.61 -28.99
C LEU A 559 -1.35 -1.51 -29.57
N LEU A 560 -0.29 -1.16 -28.83
CA LEU A 560 0.74 -0.22 -29.29
C LEU A 560 1.45 -0.77 -30.53
N ALA A 561 1.87 -2.03 -30.52
CA ALA A 561 2.53 -2.69 -31.65
C ALA A 561 1.65 -2.71 -32.91
N ASP A 562 0.37 -3.06 -32.77
CA ASP A 562 -0.62 -3.08 -33.87
C ASP A 562 -0.81 -1.71 -34.53
N ALA A 563 -0.50 -0.62 -33.82
CA ALA A 563 -0.56 0.75 -34.32
C ALA A 563 0.79 1.27 -34.86
N GLY A 564 1.86 0.49 -34.79
CA GLY A 564 3.21 0.90 -35.21
C GLY A 564 4.01 1.62 -34.12
N LEU A 565 3.67 1.40 -32.85
CA LEU A 565 4.40 1.89 -31.68
C LEU A 565 5.13 0.74 -30.98
N ARG A 566 6.22 1.05 -30.28
CA ARG A 566 6.95 0.15 -29.40
C ARG A 566 6.84 0.67 -27.97
N LEU A 567 6.41 -0.19 -27.05
CA LEU A 567 6.48 0.09 -25.62
C LEU A 567 7.96 0.13 -25.19
N VAL A 568 8.39 1.25 -24.63
CA VAL A 568 9.74 1.44 -24.07
C VAL A 568 9.79 0.94 -22.64
N GLY A 569 8.73 1.17 -21.87
CA GLY A 569 8.57 0.69 -20.50
C GLY A 569 7.35 1.30 -19.84
N HIS A 570 7.12 0.97 -18.56
CA HIS A 570 6.06 1.59 -17.76
C HIS A 570 6.53 1.81 -16.33
N ARG A 571 5.91 2.75 -15.61
CA ARG A 571 6.23 3.10 -14.22
C ARG A 571 4.95 3.20 -13.39
N PRO A 572 4.96 2.77 -12.11
CA PRO A 572 3.80 2.91 -11.24
C PRO A 572 3.56 4.37 -10.87
N LEU A 573 2.29 4.69 -10.63
CA LEU A 573 1.75 5.94 -10.12
C LEU A 573 0.83 5.63 -8.93
N PRO A 574 0.50 6.61 -8.06
CA PRO A 574 -0.44 6.42 -6.96
C PRO A 574 -1.78 5.86 -7.43
N LEU A 575 -2.47 5.16 -6.51
CA LEU A 575 -3.76 4.53 -6.75
C LEU A 575 -3.70 3.51 -7.89
N ASP A 576 -2.70 2.63 -7.95
CA ASP A 576 -2.54 1.54 -8.95
C ASP A 576 -2.60 1.98 -10.43
N ALA A 577 -2.32 3.25 -10.70
CA ALA A 577 -2.14 3.72 -12.07
C ALA A 577 -0.72 3.47 -12.54
N HIS A 578 -0.53 3.50 -13.85
CA HIS A 578 0.76 3.43 -14.48
C HIS A 578 0.85 4.44 -15.61
N VAL A 579 2.06 4.92 -15.86
CA VAL A 579 2.41 5.57 -17.12
C VAL A 579 3.17 4.57 -17.98
N LEU A 580 2.63 4.27 -19.16
CA LEU A 580 3.31 3.53 -20.21
C LEU A 580 3.95 4.51 -21.17
N HIS A 581 5.23 4.31 -21.47
CA HIS A 581 5.99 5.13 -22.38
C HIS A 581 6.20 4.37 -23.69
N ALA A 582 5.75 4.94 -24.81
CA ALA A 582 5.86 4.35 -26.13
C ALA A 582 6.47 5.33 -27.16
N ARG A 583 7.06 4.76 -28.21
CA ARG A 583 7.64 5.49 -29.36
C ARG A 583 7.24 4.84 -30.67
N ARG A 584 7.34 5.56 -31.80
CA ARG A 584 7.19 4.96 -33.13
C ARG A 584 8.20 3.81 -33.32
N ALA A 585 7.73 2.69 -33.86
CA ALA A 585 8.59 1.57 -34.21
C ALA A 585 9.65 2.02 -35.23
N GLY A 586 10.93 1.71 -34.97
CA GLY A 586 12.06 2.13 -35.81
C GLY A 586 12.65 3.52 -35.49
N ALA A 587 12.12 4.25 -34.51
CA ALA A 587 12.77 5.48 -34.03
C ALA A 587 14.10 5.15 -33.30
N PRO A 588 15.19 5.90 -33.56
CA PRO A 588 16.48 5.67 -32.90
C PRO A 588 16.37 5.89 -31.38
N ASP A 589 17.04 5.03 -30.62
CA ASP A 589 17.13 5.20 -29.17
C ASP A 589 18.03 6.41 -28.84
N PRO A 590 17.72 7.20 -27.79
CA PRO A 590 18.52 8.36 -27.44
C PRO A 590 19.90 7.97 -26.90
N ALA A 591 20.12 6.68 -26.63
CA ALA A 591 21.35 6.12 -26.09
C ALA A 591 22.34 5.60 -27.15
N THR A 592 22.04 5.71 -28.46
CA THR A 592 23.01 5.33 -29.50
C THR A 592 23.78 6.56 -29.98
N PRO A 593 25.08 6.70 -29.67
CA PRO A 593 25.87 7.80 -30.22
C PRO A 593 25.93 7.67 -31.74
N ARG A 594 25.71 8.79 -32.45
CA ARG A 594 25.92 8.88 -33.89
C ARG A 594 27.39 8.57 -34.18
N ASN A 595 27.67 7.43 -34.80
CA ASN A 595 29.00 7.19 -35.36
C ASN A 595 29.28 8.26 -36.43
N SER A 596 30.41 8.94 -36.24
CA SER A 596 30.99 9.95 -37.12
C SER A 596 31.21 9.43 -38.56
N PRO A 597 31.26 10.30 -39.57
CA PRO A 597 31.39 9.89 -40.97
C PRO A 597 32.79 9.31 -41.24
N GLU A 598 32.86 8.25 -42.05
CA GLU A 598 34.10 7.61 -42.50
C GLU A 598 35.07 8.62 -43.15
N PRO A 599 36.38 8.52 -42.91
CA PRO A 599 37.36 9.37 -43.58
C PRO A 599 37.68 8.84 -44.98
N ALA A 600 37.81 9.81 -45.90
CA ALA A 600 38.15 9.64 -47.31
C ALA A 600 39.39 8.77 -47.56
N GLY A 601 39.28 7.87 -48.53
CA GLY A 601 40.34 6.96 -48.97
C GLY A 601 41.56 7.68 -49.53
N GLN A 602 42.75 7.21 -49.13
CA GLN A 602 44.03 7.52 -49.77
C GLN A 602 44.37 6.52 -50.89
N PRO A 603 45.15 6.94 -51.90
CA PRO A 603 45.26 6.25 -53.17
C PRO A 603 46.26 5.09 -53.12
N ARG A 604 45.93 3.98 -53.81
CA ARG A 604 46.85 2.86 -54.03
C ARG A 604 47.90 3.23 -55.07
N GLY A 605 49.15 3.28 -54.63
CA GLY A 605 50.33 3.33 -55.50
C GLY A 605 50.52 2.03 -56.29
N ALA A 606 50.92 2.19 -57.55
CA ALA A 606 51.20 1.15 -58.53
C ALA A 606 52.69 0.78 -58.56
N ALA A 607 53.00 -0.51 -58.78
CA ALA A 607 54.01 -1.05 -59.72
C ALA A 607 53.89 -2.60 -59.69
N ALA A 608 53.48 -3.28 -60.77
CA ALA A 608 54.30 -3.77 -61.91
C ALA A 608 55.25 -4.91 -61.48
N SER A 609 55.44 -6.04 -62.18
CA SER A 609 55.25 -6.42 -63.59
C SER A 609 55.47 -7.94 -63.75
N MET A 610 54.80 -8.57 -64.73
CA MET A 610 55.30 -9.69 -65.58
C MET A 610 54.17 -10.05 -66.58
N ALA A 611 54.32 -10.22 -67.90
CA ALA A 611 55.41 -9.98 -68.85
C ALA A 611 54.85 -10.15 -70.30
N LEU A 612 55.64 -9.67 -71.29
CA LEU A 612 55.71 -10.07 -72.72
C LEU A 612 54.65 -9.52 -73.69
N SER A 613 54.99 -8.46 -74.44
CA SER A 613 55.60 -8.50 -75.78
C SER A 613 55.77 -7.11 -76.37
#